data_AF-A0A1G4AKN7-F1
#
_entry.id   AF-A0A1G4AKN7-F1
#
_cell.length_a   1.000
_cell.length_b   1.000
_cell.length_c   1.000
_cell.angle_alpha   90.00
_cell.angle_beta   90.00
_cell.angle_gamma   90.00
#
_symmetry.space_group_name_H-M   'P 1'
#
loop_
_entity.id
_entity.type
_entity.pdbx_description
1 polymer ?
#
loop_
_entity_poly.entity_id
_entity_poly.type
_entity_poly.pdbx_seq_one_letter_code
_entity_poly.pdbx_strand_id
1 'polypeptide(L)'
;MSEQKELLTTNRKALTINLDDPRYGTFAEIGAGQEVARHFFQAGGASGTIAKTISAYDMTFSDAIYGKAPRYVSRERLITMLDHEYRLLEERLAEVRGERTAFFVFADTVATRNFMGDNEAHGWMGIRFQIHPQEPPNDIIIHVRMWDKETILQQAALGIIGVNLIYGACYFRTAPEKFIRSLVDHLGVDRIEVDMLKFSGPAFAQVDNRLLSLLLVQTGLTNAVMFGSDGDVLHPSEVLYKKAILVERGSFRPVTQVNVDMLNCATAQFLQEPGAKGKAVIVLMEITMNNLLAAGGLDAEDFLARVDLLADIGYTVLISNYPEYYRLTSYFRRYTKEMIGVPLGINTLIEVFNEKYYEH
;
A
#
# COMPACT_ATOMS: atom_id res chain seq x y z
N MET A 1 -1.09 -12.84 -33.05
CA MET A 1 0.03 -11.94 -32.73
C MET A 1 -0.53 -10.79 -31.91
N SER A 2 -0.35 -10.82 -30.60
CA SER A 2 -0.75 -9.72 -29.72
C SER A 2 0.18 -8.55 -30.02
N GLU A 3 -0.35 -7.43 -30.51
CA GLU A 3 0.38 -6.16 -30.55
C GLU A 3 0.90 -5.86 -29.14
N GLN A 4 2.20 -6.04 -28.91
CA GLN A 4 2.85 -5.57 -27.70
C GLN A 4 2.82 -4.04 -27.78
N LYS A 5 1.79 -3.44 -27.18
CA LYS A 5 1.69 -1.99 -27.04
C LYS A 5 2.90 -1.51 -26.26
N GLU A 6 3.78 -0.78 -26.93
CA GLU A 6 5.03 -0.30 -26.36
C GLU A 6 4.74 0.54 -25.11
N LEU A 7 5.32 0.15 -23.97
CA LEU A 7 5.14 0.87 -22.71
C LEU A 7 5.78 2.26 -22.85
N LEU A 8 5.06 3.29 -22.38
CA LEU A 8 5.63 4.63 -22.30
C LEU A 8 6.74 4.65 -21.26
N THR A 9 7.92 5.13 -21.67
CA THR A 9 9.03 5.36 -20.74
C THR A 9 8.63 6.34 -19.63
N THR A 10 9.30 6.26 -18.48
CA THR A 10 9.07 7.19 -17.35
C THR A 10 9.16 8.64 -17.79
N ASN A 11 10.15 8.99 -18.61
CA ASN A 11 10.31 10.35 -19.15
C ASN A 11 9.13 10.74 -20.07
N ARG A 12 8.63 9.82 -20.91
CA ARG A 12 7.45 10.07 -21.75
C ARG A 12 6.19 10.26 -20.92
N LYS A 13 5.98 9.47 -19.86
CA LYS A 13 4.85 9.67 -18.92
C LYS A 13 4.90 11.05 -18.28
N ALA A 14 6.06 11.46 -17.77
CA ALA A 14 6.26 12.78 -17.18
C ALA A 14 6.04 13.91 -18.22
N LEU A 15 6.56 13.77 -19.44
CA LEU A 15 6.34 14.74 -20.52
C LEU A 15 4.86 14.84 -20.91
N THR A 16 4.14 13.73 -20.98
CA THR A 16 2.70 13.73 -21.27
C THR A 16 1.93 14.56 -20.25
N ILE A 17 2.26 14.43 -18.96
CA ILE A 17 1.63 15.24 -17.90
C ILE A 17 2.07 16.70 -18.02
N ASN A 18 3.35 16.96 -18.31
CA ASN A 18 3.88 18.33 -18.50
C ASN A 18 3.19 19.12 -19.62
N LEU A 19 2.65 18.41 -20.62
CA LEU A 19 1.97 18.99 -21.78
C LEU A 19 0.43 18.95 -21.63
N ASP A 20 -0.09 18.46 -20.52
CA ASP A 20 -1.52 18.44 -20.21
C ASP A 20 -1.88 19.77 -19.52
N ASP A 21 -2.21 20.79 -20.31
CA ASP A 21 -2.40 22.18 -19.85
C ASP A 21 -3.24 22.35 -18.56
N PRO A 22 -4.34 21.58 -18.35
CA PRO A 22 -5.09 21.62 -17.11
C PRO A 22 -4.32 21.11 -15.87
N ARG A 23 -3.32 20.25 -16.00
CA ARG A 23 -2.64 19.59 -14.88
C ARG A 23 -1.55 20.49 -14.30
N TYR A 24 -1.78 21.00 -13.09
CA TYR A 24 -0.83 21.87 -12.39
C TYR A 24 -0.77 21.56 -10.90
N GLY A 25 0.41 21.51 -10.31
CA GLY A 25 0.51 20.99 -8.95
C GLY A 25 1.83 21.19 -8.22
N THR A 26 1.85 20.69 -6.99
CA THR A 26 3.00 20.73 -6.09
C THR A 26 3.60 19.33 -5.90
N PHE A 27 4.91 19.26 -5.73
CA PHE A 27 5.64 18.06 -5.33
C PHE A 27 6.27 18.27 -3.94
N ALA A 28 5.91 17.44 -2.97
CA ALA A 28 6.41 17.52 -1.60
C ALA A 28 7.06 16.19 -1.17
N GLU A 29 8.38 16.12 -1.20
CA GLU A 29 9.13 14.85 -1.08
C GLU A 29 10.04 14.87 0.16
N ILE A 30 9.97 13.84 1.01
CA ILE A 30 10.78 13.74 2.24
C ILE A 30 11.44 12.37 2.32
N GLY A 31 12.78 12.36 2.41
CA GLY A 31 13.57 11.21 2.85
C GLY A 31 14.26 10.39 1.75
N ALA A 32 13.90 10.58 0.47
CA ALA A 32 14.62 9.98 -0.66
C ALA A 32 15.10 10.98 -1.73
N GLY A 33 14.86 12.27 -1.56
CA GLY A 33 15.31 13.31 -2.48
C GLY A 33 14.11 13.96 -3.12
N GLN A 34 14.31 14.55 -4.30
CA GLN A 34 13.21 15.10 -5.10
C GLN A 34 13.16 14.36 -6.44
N GLU A 35 13.13 13.03 -6.39
CA GLU A 35 13.33 12.18 -7.55
C GLU A 35 12.12 12.22 -8.49
N VAL A 36 10.91 12.33 -7.95
CA VAL A 36 9.71 12.44 -8.77
C VAL A 36 9.71 13.79 -9.48
N ALA A 37 9.89 14.90 -8.75
CA ALA A 37 9.99 16.22 -9.38
C ALA A 37 11.14 16.29 -10.40
N ARG A 38 12.29 15.65 -10.13
CA ARG A 38 13.43 15.58 -11.06
C ARG A 38 13.04 14.98 -12.40
N HIS A 39 12.21 13.93 -12.45
CA HIS A 39 11.73 13.37 -13.71
C HIS A 39 10.90 14.37 -14.52
N PHE A 40 10.05 15.16 -13.86
CA PHE A 40 9.25 16.19 -14.53
C PHE A 40 10.12 17.33 -15.05
N PHE A 41 11.14 17.77 -14.29
CA PHE A 41 12.09 18.78 -14.79
C PHE A 41 12.87 18.29 -16.01
N GLN A 42 13.34 17.04 -15.99
CA GLN A 42 14.15 16.47 -17.09
C GLN A 42 13.35 16.13 -18.34
N ALA A 43 12.04 15.88 -18.21
CA ALA A 43 11.16 15.60 -19.34
C ALA A 43 10.92 16.83 -20.24
N GLY A 44 11.07 18.04 -19.70
CA GLY A 44 10.75 19.30 -20.40
C GLY A 44 9.27 19.68 -20.27
N GLY A 45 8.94 20.97 -20.41
CA GLY A 45 7.57 21.49 -20.23
C GLY A 45 7.16 21.69 -18.77
N ALA A 46 8.04 21.43 -17.80
CA ALA A 46 7.72 21.45 -16.37
C ALA A 46 7.09 22.76 -15.85
N SER A 47 7.38 23.91 -16.47
CA SER A 47 6.73 25.20 -16.13
C SER A 47 5.21 25.19 -16.32
N GLY A 48 4.70 24.31 -17.19
CA GLY A 48 3.29 24.10 -17.46
C GLY A 48 2.58 23.26 -16.40
N THR A 49 3.32 22.61 -15.49
CA THR A 49 2.78 21.62 -14.54
C THR A 49 3.23 21.81 -13.10
N ILE A 50 4.46 22.27 -12.86
CA ILE A 50 5.01 22.43 -11.51
C ILE A 50 4.75 23.85 -11.02
N ALA A 51 3.93 23.97 -9.98
CA ALA A 51 3.71 25.19 -9.21
C ALA A 51 4.84 25.42 -8.19
N LYS A 52 5.18 24.35 -7.47
CA LYS A 52 6.16 24.36 -6.39
C LYS A 52 6.76 22.96 -6.22
N THR A 53 8.03 22.88 -5.84
CA THR A 53 8.61 21.67 -5.25
C THR A 53 9.18 22.02 -3.88
N ILE A 54 9.09 21.09 -2.93
CA ILE A 54 9.67 21.24 -1.60
C ILE A 54 10.27 19.92 -1.12
N SER A 55 11.36 20.03 -0.37
CA SER A 55 11.90 18.92 0.38
C SER A 55 12.30 19.36 1.79
N ALA A 56 11.60 18.85 2.79
CA ALA A 56 11.80 19.20 4.20
C ALA A 56 12.49 18.04 4.93
N TYR A 57 13.79 17.87 4.69
CA TYR A 57 14.59 16.76 5.21
C TYR A 57 14.83 16.80 6.71
N ASP A 58 15.08 17.98 7.25
CA ASP A 58 15.31 18.17 8.68
C ASP A 58 13.98 18.06 9.44
N MET A 59 13.97 17.31 10.55
CA MET A 59 12.75 17.08 11.34
C MET A 59 12.16 18.37 11.89
N THR A 60 12.99 19.35 12.27
CA THR A 60 12.53 20.63 12.81
C THR A 60 11.88 21.46 11.71
N PHE A 61 12.48 21.50 10.52
CA PHE A 61 11.87 22.14 9.35
C PHE A 61 10.56 21.46 8.96
N SER A 62 10.55 20.12 8.90
CA SER A 62 9.36 19.34 8.61
C SER A 62 8.24 19.61 9.61
N ASP A 63 8.56 19.66 10.91
CA ASP A 63 7.58 19.95 11.96
C ASP A 63 7.08 21.40 11.94
N ALA A 64 7.92 22.35 11.54
CA ALA A 64 7.51 23.75 11.39
C ALA A 64 6.50 23.94 10.24
N ILE A 65 6.58 23.11 9.20
CA ILE A 65 5.71 23.19 8.03
C ILE A 65 4.44 22.33 8.22
N TYR A 66 4.62 21.07 8.63
CA TYR A 66 3.57 20.05 8.66
C TYR A 66 3.13 19.67 10.08
N GLY A 67 3.63 20.31 11.12
CA GLY A 67 3.36 19.94 12.51
C GLY A 67 4.10 18.68 12.97
N LYS A 68 4.01 18.35 14.26
CA LYS A 68 4.65 17.14 14.80
C LYS A 68 3.86 15.88 14.45
N ALA A 69 4.56 14.80 14.12
CA ALA A 69 3.97 13.48 13.92
C ALA A 69 4.59 12.44 14.87
N PRO A 70 3.82 11.46 15.37
CA PRO A 70 4.36 10.37 16.19
C PRO A 70 5.39 9.51 15.43
N ARG A 71 5.20 9.37 14.11
CA ARG A 71 6.10 8.68 13.18
C ARG A 71 6.25 9.52 11.91
N TYR A 72 7.48 9.79 11.52
CA TYR A 72 7.75 10.62 10.33
C TYR A 72 7.45 9.86 9.04
N VAL A 73 7.82 8.58 8.94
CA VAL A 73 7.38 7.72 7.82
C VAL A 73 6.07 7.06 8.21
N SER A 74 4.95 7.70 7.87
CA SER A 74 3.60 7.23 8.21
C SER A 74 2.54 7.74 7.25
N ARG A 75 1.40 7.04 7.20
CA ARG A 75 0.22 7.49 6.47
C ARG A 75 -0.30 8.84 6.96
N GLU A 76 -0.30 9.05 8.28
CA GLU A 76 -0.72 10.31 8.91
C GLU A 76 0.15 11.49 8.44
N ARG A 77 1.48 11.30 8.40
CA ARG A 77 2.39 12.33 7.87
C ARG A 77 2.10 12.62 6.41
N LEU A 78 1.94 11.59 5.57
CA LEU A 78 1.62 11.76 4.15
C LEU A 78 0.33 12.58 3.96
N ILE A 79 -0.74 12.22 4.67
CA ILE A 79 -2.03 12.92 4.58
C ILE A 79 -1.86 14.39 5.00
N THR A 80 -1.12 14.65 6.07
CA THR A 80 -0.86 16.02 6.53
C THR A 80 -0.09 16.85 5.49
N MET A 81 0.86 16.23 4.79
CA MET A 81 1.58 16.88 3.69
C MET A 81 0.64 17.19 2.52
N LEU A 82 -0.18 16.22 2.09
CA LEU A 82 -1.17 16.41 1.02
C LEU A 82 -2.16 17.53 1.38
N ASP A 83 -2.70 17.53 2.60
CA ASP A 83 -3.63 18.54 3.09
C ASP A 83 -3.02 19.94 3.09
N HIS A 84 -1.84 20.10 3.69
CA HIS A 84 -1.16 21.38 3.81
C HIS A 84 -0.83 21.97 2.44
N GLU A 85 -0.22 21.15 1.58
CA GLU A 85 0.27 21.58 0.28
C GLU A 85 -0.86 21.86 -0.69
N TYR A 86 -1.96 21.09 -0.63
CA TYR A 86 -3.11 21.31 -1.49
C TYR A 86 -3.84 22.60 -1.10
N ARG A 87 -4.04 22.84 0.20
CA ARG A 87 -4.64 24.09 0.69
C ARG A 87 -3.80 25.30 0.26
N LEU A 88 -2.49 25.23 0.42
CA LEU A 88 -1.59 26.31 0.01
C LEU A 88 -1.62 26.55 -1.51
N LEU A 89 -1.73 25.49 -2.31
CA LEU A 89 -1.86 25.58 -3.76
C LEU A 89 -3.16 26.32 -4.15
N GLU A 90 -4.28 25.95 -3.55
CA GLU A 90 -5.57 26.61 -3.77
C GLU A 90 -5.56 28.07 -3.32
N GLU A 91 -5.10 28.34 -2.09
CA GLU A 91 -5.01 29.69 -1.52
C GLU A 91 -4.23 30.66 -2.42
N ARG A 92 -3.21 30.16 -3.13
CA ARG A 92 -2.33 31.00 -3.95
C ARG A 92 -2.77 31.12 -5.40
N LEU A 93 -3.42 30.10 -5.96
CA LEU A 93 -3.62 30.00 -7.41
C LEU A 93 -5.08 29.82 -7.85
N ALA A 94 -6.02 29.51 -6.94
CA ALA A 94 -7.41 29.25 -7.33
C ALA A 94 -8.06 30.46 -8.02
N GLU A 95 -7.84 31.68 -7.51
CA GLU A 95 -8.40 32.90 -8.11
C GLU A 95 -7.84 33.18 -9.52
N VAL A 96 -6.56 32.86 -9.76
CA VAL A 96 -5.85 33.23 -11.00
C VAL A 96 -6.05 32.21 -12.11
N ARG A 97 -6.17 30.92 -11.77
CA ARG A 97 -6.22 29.84 -12.78
C ARG A 97 -7.14 28.66 -12.44
N GLY A 98 -7.85 28.70 -11.32
CA GLY A 98 -8.68 27.58 -10.83
C GLY A 98 -9.82 27.18 -11.78
N GLU A 99 -10.31 28.07 -12.64
CA GLU A 99 -11.36 27.75 -13.62
C GLU A 99 -10.88 26.82 -14.76
N ARG A 100 -9.58 26.82 -15.05
CA ARG A 100 -8.98 26.06 -16.17
C ARG A 100 -7.97 25.00 -15.74
N THR A 101 -7.69 24.92 -14.44
CA THR A 101 -6.63 24.10 -13.88
C THR A 101 -7.22 23.05 -12.96
N ALA A 102 -6.94 21.79 -13.23
CA ALA A 102 -7.17 20.68 -12.33
C ALA A 102 -5.93 20.52 -11.43
N PHE A 103 -6.02 21.04 -10.21
CA PHE A 103 -4.91 21.04 -9.27
C PHE A 103 -4.56 19.64 -8.78
N PHE A 104 -3.26 19.39 -8.58
CA PHE A 104 -2.79 18.21 -7.86
C PHE A 104 -1.67 18.52 -6.87
N VAL A 105 -1.49 17.65 -5.89
CA VAL A 105 -0.32 17.59 -5.03
C VAL A 105 0.13 16.15 -4.99
N PHE A 106 1.39 15.94 -5.35
CA PHE A 106 2.08 14.70 -5.05
C PHE A 106 2.89 14.88 -3.77
N ALA A 107 2.83 13.90 -2.88
CA ALA A 107 3.65 13.86 -1.68
C ALA A 107 4.20 12.47 -1.42
N ASP A 108 5.38 12.42 -0.80
CA ASP A 108 5.93 11.20 -0.24
C ASP A 108 6.67 11.45 1.08
N THR A 109 6.62 10.45 1.94
CA THR A 109 7.46 10.36 3.13
C THR A 109 8.03 8.96 3.22
N VAL A 110 9.35 8.86 3.08
CA VAL A 110 10.03 7.58 2.88
C VAL A 110 11.30 7.48 3.72
N ALA A 111 11.68 6.26 4.05
CA ALA A 111 12.99 5.93 4.59
C ALA A 111 13.74 5.09 3.57
N THR A 112 14.81 5.63 3.01
CA THR A 112 15.78 4.80 2.28
C THR A 112 16.66 4.04 3.26
N ARG A 113 17.43 3.08 2.74
CA ARG A 113 18.48 2.40 3.52
C ARG A 113 19.42 3.43 4.14
N ASN A 114 19.64 3.30 5.44
CA ASN A 114 20.58 4.11 6.19
C ASN A 114 22.01 3.55 6.00
N PHE A 115 23.01 4.31 6.47
CA PHE A 115 24.41 3.91 6.33
C PHE A 115 24.73 2.57 7.03
N MET A 116 24.08 2.29 8.17
CA MET A 116 24.28 1.04 8.92
C MET A 116 23.60 -0.17 8.27
N GLY A 117 22.64 0.06 7.38
CA GLY A 117 21.91 -0.94 6.64
C GLY A 117 20.96 -1.81 7.47
N ASP A 118 20.57 -1.35 8.66
CA ASP A 118 19.78 -2.08 9.65
C ASP A 118 18.29 -1.70 9.65
N ASN A 119 17.91 -0.67 8.90
CA ASN A 119 16.53 -0.25 8.76
C ASN A 119 15.82 -0.91 7.58
N GLU A 120 14.50 -0.96 7.66
CA GLU A 120 13.66 -1.28 6.50
C GLU A 120 13.60 -0.06 5.57
N ALA A 121 13.73 -0.31 4.27
CA ALA A 121 13.56 0.71 3.24
C ALA A 121 12.11 0.67 2.73
N HIS A 122 11.32 1.67 3.09
CA HIS A 122 9.89 1.72 2.79
C HIS A 122 9.36 3.16 2.84
N GLY A 123 8.11 3.36 2.44
CA GLY A 123 7.48 4.65 2.63
C GLY A 123 6.07 4.78 2.07
N TRP A 124 5.48 5.94 2.33
CA TRP A 124 4.14 6.30 1.90
C TRP A 124 4.23 7.33 0.78
N MET A 125 3.48 7.10 -0.30
CA MET A 125 3.38 8.02 -1.43
C MET A 125 1.91 8.27 -1.73
N GLY A 126 1.57 9.48 -2.14
CA GLY A 126 0.20 9.81 -2.45
C GLY A 126 0.05 10.97 -3.40
N ILE A 127 -1.10 11.02 -4.05
CA ILE A 127 -1.52 12.13 -4.87
C ILE A 127 -2.92 12.56 -4.45
N ARG A 128 -3.07 13.86 -4.17
CA ARG A 128 -4.35 14.54 -4.06
C ARG A 128 -4.61 15.30 -5.35
N PHE A 129 -5.75 15.10 -6.02
CA PHE A 129 -5.97 15.70 -7.33
C PHE A 129 -7.45 15.92 -7.68
N GLN A 130 -7.67 16.95 -8.48
CA GLN A 130 -8.93 17.19 -9.19
C GLN A 130 -9.00 16.37 -10.48
N ILE A 131 -10.18 15.85 -10.83
CA ILE A 131 -10.38 15.29 -12.17
C ILE A 131 -10.61 16.43 -13.16
N HIS A 132 -11.57 17.31 -12.84
CA HIS A 132 -11.83 18.56 -13.55
C HIS A 132 -11.60 19.78 -12.65
N PRO A 133 -11.31 20.96 -13.24
CA PRO A 133 -11.14 22.19 -12.48
C PRO A 133 -12.34 22.45 -11.55
N GLN A 134 -12.07 22.97 -10.35
CA GLN A 134 -13.05 23.30 -9.30
C GLN A 134 -13.86 22.14 -8.71
N GLU A 135 -13.58 20.90 -9.09
CA GLU A 135 -14.17 19.74 -8.40
C GLU A 135 -13.53 19.52 -7.02
N PRO A 136 -14.21 18.85 -6.08
CA PRO A 136 -13.57 18.40 -4.87
C PRO A 136 -12.44 17.40 -5.19
N PRO A 137 -11.32 17.44 -4.46
CA PRO A 137 -10.19 16.57 -4.73
C PRO A 137 -10.46 15.11 -4.37
N ASN A 138 -9.66 14.23 -4.96
CA ASN A 138 -9.58 12.81 -4.68
C ASN A 138 -8.16 12.45 -4.27
N ASP A 139 -8.02 11.42 -3.44
CA ASP A 139 -6.74 10.92 -2.96
C ASP A 139 -6.50 9.50 -3.46
N ILE A 140 -5.29 9.26 -3.96
CA ILE A 140 -4.75 7.91 -4.12
C ILE A 140 -3.48 7.83 -3.29
N ILE A 141 -3.45 6.88 -2.36
CA ILE A 141 -2.33 6.64 -1.46
C ILE A 141 -1.83 5.22 -1.65
N ILE A 142 -0.52 5.04 -1.66
CA ILE A 142 0.14 3.74 -1.66
C ILE A 142 1.20 3.67 -0.56
N HIS A 143 1.47 2.46 -0.09
CA HIS A 143 2.69 2.15 0.62
C HIS A 143 3.60 1.30 -0.26
N VAL A 144 4.90 1.56 -0.18
CA VAL A 144 5.92 0.88 -0.98
C VAL A 144 7.03 0.35 -0.09
N ARG A 145 7.59 -0.81 -0.45
CA ARG A 145 8.84 -1.33 0.11
C ARG A 145 9.88 -1.43 -0.99
N MET A 146 11.12 -1.11 -0.65
CA MET A 146 12.23 -1.07 -1.59
C MET A 146 13.19 -2.23 -1.34
N TRP A 147 13.50 -2.98 -2.38
CA TRP A 147 14.36 -4.16 -2.31
C TRP A 147 15.81 -3.90 -2.75
N ASP A 148 16.02 -2.81 -3.49
CA ASP A 148 17.35 -2.40 -3.91
C ASP A 148 18.27 -2.23 -2.69
N LYS A 149 19.51 -2.70 -2.81
CA LYS A 149 20.51 -2.66 -1.71
C LYS A 149 21.21 -1.30 -1.59
N GLU A 150 21.19 -0.51 -2.64
CA GLU A 150 21.87 0.79 -2.72
C GLU A 150 20.86 1.93 -2.70
N THR A 151 21.12 2.96 -1.89
CA THR A 151 20.24 4.12 -1.75
C THR A 151 19.97 4.80 -3.10
N ILE A 152 20.97 4.95 -3.97
CA ILE A 152 20.77 5.58 -5.29
C ILE A 152 19.78 4.80 -6.18
N LEU A 153 19.76 3.47 -6.08
CA LEU A 153 18.83 2.63 -6.81
C LEU A 153 17.42 2.75 -6.22
N GLN A 154 17.31 2.80 -4.89
CA GLN A 154 16.03 3.06 -4.19
C GLN A 154 15.44 4.41 -4.58
N GLN A 155 16.26 5.46 -4.63
CA GLN A 155 15.87 6.80 -5.08
C GLN A 155 15.35 6.78 -6.52
N ALA A 156 16.10 6.15 -7.43
CA ALA A 156 15.67 6.00 -8.82
C ALA A 156 14.35 5.21 -8.95
N ALA A 157 14.18 4.16 -8.14
CA ALA A 157 12.95 3.37 -8.09
C ALA A 157 11.74 4.19 -7.63
N LEU A 158 11.91 5.00 -6.57
CA LEU A 158 10.91 5.93 -6.07
C LEU A 158 10.52 6.99 -7.11
N GLY A 159 11.50 7.54 -7.83
CA GLY A 159 11.24 8.46 -8.95
C GLY A 159 10.34 7.84 -10.01
N ILE A 160 10.62 6.60 -10.42
CA ILE A 160 9.84 5.88 -11.44
C ILE A 160 8.41 5.60 -10.95
N ILE A 161 8.25 5.01 -9.76
CA ILE A 161 6.91 4.68 -9.25
C ILE A 161 6.08 5.93 -8.94
N GLY A 162 6.70 7.02 -8.49
CA GLY A 162 6.01 8.30 -8.28
C GLY A 162 5.44 8.87 -9.59
N VAL A 163 6.22 8.83 -10.68
CA VAL A 163 5.72 9.20 -12.01
C VAL A 163 4.59 8.26 -12.46
N ASN A 164 4.73 6.95 -12.24
CA ASN A 164 3.69 5.98 -12.59
C ASN A 164 2.40 6.21 -11.79
N LEU A 165 2.49 6.56 -10.50
CA LEU A 165 1.36 6.91 -9.64
C LEU A 165 0.62 8.14 -10.17
N ILE A 166 1.33 9.23 -10.45
CA ILE A 166 0.73 10.47 -10.98
C ILE A 166 0.10 10.19 -12.34
N TYR A 167 0.81 9.49 -13.23
CA TYR A 167 0.30 9.13 -14.55
C TYR A 167 -0.96 8.27 -14.47
N GLY A 168 -0.96 7.26 -13.59
CA GLY A 168 -2.11 6.41 -13.34
C GLY A 168 -3.32 7.22 -12.84
N ALA A 169 -3.10 8.15 -11.91
CA ALA A 169 -4.16 8.99 -11.37
C ALA A 169 -4.79 9.88 -12.46
N CYS A 170 -3.96 10.44 -13.33
CA CYS A 170 -4.41 11.27 -14.45
C CYS A 170 -5.15 10.45 -15.53
N TYR A 171 -4.63 9.27 -15.92
CA TYR A 171 -5.05 8.62 -17.17
C TYR A 171 -5.71 7.24 -17.02
N PHE A 172 -5.54 6.55 -15.89
CA PHE A 172 -6.05 5.18 -15.67
C PHE A 172 -7.08 5.06 -14.54
N ARG A 173 -7.56 6.18 -14.00
CA ARG A 173 -8.54 6.23 -12.89
C ARG A 173 -9.83 5.42 -13.08
N THR A 174 -10.30 5.26 -14.33
CA THR A 174 -11.50 4.47 -14.66
C THR A 174 -11.21 3.00 -14.94
N ALA A 175 -9.94 2.59 -14.91
CA ALA A 175 -9.50 1.22 -15.14
C ALA A 175 -8.53 0.79 -14.02
N PRO A 176 -9.03 0.48 -12.81
CA PRO A 176 -8.19 0.24 -11.63
C PRO A 176 -7.19 -0.90 -11.81
N GLU A 177 -7.53 -1.97 -12.54
CA GLU A 177 -6.59 -3.03 -12.86
C GLU A 177 -5.40 -2.53 -13.69
N LYS A 178 -5.69 -1.71 -14.71
CA LYS A 178 -4.65 -1.12 -15.54
C LYS A 178 -3.79 -0.14 -14.73
N PHE A 179 -4.41 0.66 -13.87
CA PHE A 179 -3.69 1.52 -12.93
C PHE A 179 -2.70 0.71 -12.11
N ILE A 180 -3.18 -0.33 -11.42
CA ILE A 180 -2.39 -1.14 -10.49
C ILE A 180 -1.21 -1.79 -11.21
N ARG A 181 -1.45 -2.45 -12.34
CA ARG A 181 -0.39 -3.06 -13.15
C ARG A 181 0.65 -2.05 -13.62
N SER A 182 0.22 -0.82 -13.95
CA SER A 182 1.12 0.22 -14.45
C SER A 182 2.04 0.85 -13.40
N LEU A 183 1.81 0.61 -12.10
CA LEU A 183 2.65 1.14 -11.02
C LEU A 183 4.11 0.68 -11.14
N VAL A 184 4.34 -0.53 -11.64
CA VAL A 184 5.67 -1.13 -11.80
C VAL A 184 6.20 -1.10 -13.23
N ASP A 185 5.57 -0.33 -14.12
CA ASP A 185 6.08 -0.10 -15.48
C ASP A 185 7.51 0.45 -15.42
N HIS A 186 8.43 -0.15 -16.17
CA HIS A 186 9.87 0.17 -16.18
C HIS A 186 10.59 0.02 -14.82
N LEU A 187 9.98 -0.68 -13.86
CA LEU A 187 10.55 -0.92 -12.54
C LEU A 187 10.70 -2.41 -12.24
N GLY A 188 9.66 -3.18 -12.53
CA GLY A 188 9.54 -4.59 -12.12
C GLY A 188 9.20 -4.75 -10.63
N VAL A 189 8.71 -5.93 -10.26
CA VAL A 189 8.30 -6.25 -8.87
C VAL A 189 9.49 -6.59 -7.96
N ASP A 190 10.66 -6.86 -8.55
CA ASP A 190 11.86 -7.22 -7.80
C ASP A 190 12.54 -6.02 -7.12
N ARG A 191 12.18 -4.79 -7.51
CA ARG A 191 12.77 -3.55 -6.98
C ARG A 191 11.87 -2.84 -5.98
N ILE A 192 10.56 -2.86 -6.22
CA ILE A 192 9.55 -2.29 -5.31
C ILE A 192 8.36 -3.24 -5.17
N GLU A 193 7.95 -3.46 -3.91
CA GLU A 193 6.66 -4.02 -3.53
C GLU A 193 5.66 -2.88 -3.30
N VAL A 194 4.44 -3.00 -3.83
CA VAL A 194 3.30 -2.14 -3.46
C VAL A 194 2.39 -2.97 -2.57
N ASP A 195 2.51 -2.79 -1.25
CA ASP A 195 1.88 -3.64 -0.23
C ASP A 195 0.61 -3.01 0.38
N MET A 196 0.27 -1.77 0.00
CA MET A 196 -1.02 -1.15 0.30
C MET A 196 -1.37 -0.10 -0.75
N LEU A 197 -2.67 0.00 -1.05
CA LEU A 197 -3.23 1.03 -1.92
C LEU A 197 -4.64 1.39 -1.42
N LYS A 198 -4.97 2.68 -1.48
CA LYS A 198 -6.31 3.18 -1.15
C LYS A 198 -6.68 4.38 -2.01
N PHE A 199 -7.88 4.30 -2.59
CA PHE A 199 -8.55 5.35 -3.35
C PHE A 199 -9.62 5.98 -2.48
N SER A 200 -9.73 7.31 -2.49
CA SER A 200 -10.67 8.06 -1.66
C SER A 200 -11.11 9.35 -2.36
N GLY A 201 -12.30 9.83 -2.06
CA GLY A 201 -12.88 11.03 -2.67
C GLY A 201 -14.08 10.74 -3.56
N PRO A 202 -14.77 11.79 -4.05
CA PRO A 202 -16.06 11.64 -4.72
C PRO A 202 -16.03 10.75 -5.96
N ALA A 203 -14.94 10.76 -6.73
CA ALA A 203 -14.80 9.96 -7.94
C ALA A 203 -14.65 8.46 -7.67
N PHE A 204 -14.32 8.09 -6.42
CA PHE A 204 -14.07 6.71 -6.00
C PHE A 204 -15.14 6.21 -5.02
N ALA A 205 -16.28 6.90 -4.91
CA ALA A 205 -17.35 6.52 -3.98
C ALA A 205 -17.91 5.10 -4.20
N GLN A 206 -17.81 4.58 -5.43
CA GLN A 206 -18.26 3.23 -5.80
C GLN A 206 -17.12 2.20 -5.84
N VAL A 207 -15.90 2.59 -5.44
CA VAL A 207 -14.73 1.70 -5.47
C VAL A 207 -14.58 1.01 -4.12
N ASP A 208 -14.62 -0.33 -4.15
CA ASP A 208 -14.26 -1.13 -2.98
C ASP A 208 -12.74 -1.32 -2.92
N ASN A 209 -12.09 -0.67 -1.95
CA ASN A 209 -10.63 -0.74 -1.77
C ASN A 209 -10.13 -2.15 -1.42
N ARG A 210 -10.98 -3.05 -0.93
CA ARG A 210 -10.62 -4.43 -0.64
C ARG A 210 -10.40 -5.23 -1.91
N LEU A 211 -11.20 -4.97 -2.94
CA LEU A 211 -11.00 -5.55 -4.27
C LEU A 211 -9.71 -5.03 -4.91
N LEU A 212 -9.40 -3.74 -4.75
CA LEU A 212 -8.13 -3.17 -5.23
C LEU A 212 -6.92 -3.79 -4.52
N SER A 213 -7.02 -3.99 -3.21
CA SER A 213 -5.98 -4.64 -2.41
C SER A 213 -5.79 -6.11 -2.82
N LEU A 214 -6.88 -6.83 -3.05
CA LEU A 214 -6.82 -8.20 -3.56
C LEU A 214 -6.11 -8.26 -4.92
N LEU A 215 -6.32 -7.26 -5.77
CA LEU A 215 -5.67 -7.18 -7.07
C LEU A 215 -4.15 -6.95 -6.97
N LEU A 216 -3.66 -6.28 -5.91
CA LEU A 216 -2.21 -6.22 -5.65
C LEU A 216 -1.62 -7.62 -5.46
N VAL A 217 -2.32 -8.50 -4.73
CA VAL A 217 -1.88 -9.88 -4.52
C VAL A 217 -1.96 -10.68 -5.81
N GLN A 218 -3.07 -10.56 -6.56
CA GLN A 218 -3.24 -11.26 -7.84
C GLN A 218 -2.22 -10.85 -8.91
N THR A 219 -1.78 -9.59 -8.89
CA THR A 219 -0.79 -9.07 -9.84
C THR A 219 0.64 -9.30 -9.39
N GLY A 220 0.85 -9.89 -8.21
CA GLY A 220 2.17 -10.18 -7.65
C GLY A 220 2.90 -8.94 -7.13
N LEU A 221 2.21 -7.81 -6.95
CA LEU A 221 2.79 -6.58 -6.41
C LEU A 221 3.04 -6.65 -4.91
N THR A 222 2.31 -7.52 -4.21
CA THR A 222 2.55 -7.91 -2.83
C THR A 222 2.10 -9.35 -2.62
N ASN A 223 2.57 -9.96 -1.54
CA ASN A 223 2.16 -11.32 -1.16
C ASN A 223 1.06 -11.34 -0.10
N ALA A 224 0.69 -10.20 0.50
CA ALA A 224 -0.35 -10.18 1.50
C ALA A 224 -0.97 -8.79 1.71
N VAL A 225 -2.29 -8.78 1.96
CA VAL A 225 -3.07 -7.59 2.29
C VAL A 225 -3.97 -7.84 3.50
N MET A 226 -4.23 -6.79 4.29
CA MET A 226 -4.98 -6.88 5.54
C MET A 226 -6.21 -5.99 5.54
N PHE A 227 -7.28 -6.46 6.18
CA PHE A 227 -8.53 -5.73 6.36
C PHE A 227 -8.94 -5.71 7.83
N GLY A 228 -9.31 -4.53 8.33
CA GLY A 228 -9.79 -4.36 9.69
C GLY A 228 -11.17 -4.96 9.88
N SER A 229 -11.60 -5.07 11.14
CA SER A 229 -12.99 -5.46 11.47
C SER A 229 -14.01 -4.37 11.10
N ASP A 230 -13.55 -3.16 10.77
CA ASP A 230 -14.34 -2.08 10.18
C ASP A 230 -14.41 -2.17 8.64
N GLY A 231 -13.77 -3.18 8.04
CA GLY A 231 -13.68 -3.37 6.60
C GLY A 231 -12.66 -2.47 5.90
N ASP A 232 -11.92 -1.61 6.62
CA ASP A 232 -10.92 -0.75 6.00
C ASP A 232 -9.62 -1.51 5.68
N VAL A 233 -8.91 -1.05 4.66
CA VAL A 233 -7.60 -1.60 4.29
C VAL A 233 -6.55 -1.14 5.29
N LEU A 234 -5.80 -2.09 5.82
CA LEU A 234 -4.77 -1.86 6.84
C LEU A 234 -3.38 -2.12 6.26
N HIS A 235 -2.42 -1.24 6.58
CA HIS A 235 -1.02 -1.59 6.39
C HIS A 235 -0.52 -2.42 7.58
N PRO A 236 0.16 -3.57 7.37
CA PRO A 236 0.59 -4.44 8.46
C PRO A 236 1.47 -3.75 9.52
N SER A 237 2.29 -2.76 9.14
CA SER A 237 3.17 -2.04 10.09
C SER A 237 2.41 -1.15 11.08
N GLU A 238 1.18 -0.77 10.75
CA GLU A 238 0.31 0.04 11.60
C GLU A 238 -0.35 -0.83 12.67
N VAL A 239 -0.65 -2.10 12.35
CA VAL A 239 -1.47 -2.96 13.21
C VAL A 239 -0.70 -4.07 13.92
N LEU A 240 0.38 -4.59 13.34
CA LEU A 240 1.16 -5.72 13.89
C LEU A 240 2.31 -5.29 14.80
N TYR A 241 2.72 -4.02 14.73
CA TYR A 241 3.91 -3.53 15.44
C TYR A 241 3.82 -3.77 16.96
N LYS A 242 4.84 -4.46 17.51
CA LYS A 242 4.94 -4.84 18.93
C LYS A 242 3.75 -5.65 19.46
N LYS A 243 2.98 -6.29 18.59
CA LYS A 243 1.92 -7.22 18.99
C LYS A 243 2.36 -8.66 18.78
N ALA A 244 1.95 -9.53 19.70
CA ALA A 244 1.98 -10.97 19.47
C ALA A 244 0.82 -11.33 18.52
N ILE A 245 1.06 -12.29 17.64
CA ILE A 245 0.12 -12.63 16.56
C ILE A 245 -0.38 -14.05 16.78
N LEU A 246 -1.70 -14.23 16.75
CA LEU A 246 -2.33 -15.53 16.58
C LEU A 246 -3.03 -15.54 15.23
N VAL A 247 -2.70 -16.49 14.35
CA VAL A 247 -3.26 -16.54 12.99
C VAL A 247 -3.89 -17.90 12.71
N GLU A 248 -5.19 -17.93 12.44
CA GLU A 248 -5.87 -19.13 11.95
C GLU A 248 -6.05 -19.06 10.44
N ARG A 249 -5.52 -20.06 9.73
CA ARG A 249 -5.71 -20.22 8.29
C ARG A 249 -6.97 -21.02 8.01
N GLY A 250 -7.82 -20.52 7.11
CA GLY A 250 -9.03 -21.23 6.70
C GLY A 250 -9.58 -20.75 5.37
N SER A 251 -10.44 -21.58 4.76
CA SER A 251 -11.24 -21.13 3.61
C SER A 251 -12.36 -20.19 4.03
N PHE A 252 -12.87 -20.34 5.25
CA PHE A 252 -14.00 -19.59 5.82
C PHE A 252 -15.19 -19.45 4.86
N ARG A 253 -15.59 -20.57 4.25
CA ARG A 253 -16.69 -20.63 3.26
C ARG A 253 -17.88 -21.49 3.73
N PRO A 254 -18.76 -20.98 4.60
CA PRO A 254 -18.57 -19.82 5.46
C PRO A 254 -17.71 -20.17 6.69
N VAL A 255 -17.35 -19.17 7.49
CA VAL A 255 -16.84 -19.43 8.85
C VAL A 255 -17.93 -20.09 9.70
N THR A 256 -17.54 -21.01 10.57
CA THR A 256 -18.47 -21.80 11.40
C THR A 256 -18.16 -21.65 12.88
N GLN A 257 -19.07 -22.13 13.74
CA GLN A 257 -18.85 -22.18 15.19
C GLN A 257 -17.63 -23.03 15.56
N VAL A 258 -17.26 -24.03 14.76
CA VAL A 258 -16.06 -24.83 14.99
C VAL A 258 -14.78 -24.01 14.82
N ASN A 259 -14.74 -23.11 13.82
CA ASN A 259 -13.61 -22.19 13.64
C ASN A 259 -13.50 -21.24 14.83
N VAL A 260 -14.61 -20.62 15.22
CA VAL A 260 -14.64 -19.67 16.34
C VAL A 260 -14.24 -20.34 17.66
N ASP A 261 -14.72 -21.56 17.92
CA ASP A 261 -14.36 -22.32 19.12
C ASP A 261 -12.86 -22.69 19.13
N MET A 262 -12.33 -23.16 18.00
CA MET A 262 -10.90 -23.45 17.85
C MET A 262 -10.05 -22.21 18.14
N LEU A 263 -10.43 -21.07 17.60
CA LEU A 263 -9.70 -19.82 17.80
C LEU A 263 -9.77 -19.32 19.24
N ASN A 264 -10.94 -19.42 19.87
CA ASN A 264 -11.14 -19.03 21.27
C ASN A 264 -10.30 -19.89 22.21
N CYS A 265 -10.33 -21.22 22.02
CA CYS A 265 -9.50 -22.15 22.78
C CYS A 265 -8.01 -21.87 22.57
N ALA A 266 -7.59 -21.69 21.31
CA ALA A 266 -6.20 -21.37 20.99
C ALA A 266 -5.76 -20.02 21.57
N THR A 267 -6.64 -19.01 21.57
CA THR A 267 -6.37 -17.70 22.17
C THR A 267 -6.19 -17.82 23.68
N ALA A 268 -7.08 -18.56 24.35
CA ALA A 268 -6.99 -18.78 25.79
C ALA A 268 -5.69 -19.49 26.20
N GLN A 269 -5.22 -20.44 25.39
CA GLN A 269 -3.93 -21.10 25.59
C GLN A 269 -2.76 -20.17 25.26
N PHE A 270 -2.81 -19.47 24.13
CA PHE A 270 -1.75 -18.57 23.67
C PHE A 270 -1.46 -17.45 24.67
N LEU A 271 -2.49 -16.90 25.33
CA LEU A 271 -2.33 -15.87 26.36
C LEU A 271 -1.58 -16.35 27.62
N GLN A 272 -1.52 -17.66 27.85
CA GLN A 272 -0.80 -18.26 28.99
C GLN A 272 0.68 -18.50 28.68
N GLU A 273 1.08 -18.43 27.41
CA GLU A 273 2.45 -18.65 26.99
C GLU A 273 3.39 -17.54 27.52
N PRO A 274 4.58 -17.89 28.04
CA PRO A 274 5.52 -16.89 28.55
C PRO A 274 5.88 -15.81 27.53
N GLY A 275 5.90 -16.16 26.24
CA GLY A 275 6.21 -15.23 25.14
C GLY A 275 5.08 -14.25 24.78
N ALA A 276 3.84 -14.50 25.23
CA ALA A 276 2.68 -13.62 25.01
C ALA A 276 2.34 -12.77 26.24
N LYS A 277 2.89 -13.11 27.42
CA LYS A 277 2.55 -12.45 28.68
C LYS A 277 2.86 -10.95 28.67
N GLY A 278 1.84 -10.13 28.95
CA GLY A 278 1.96 -8.67 29.00
C GLY A 278 2.12 -8.00 27.64
N LYS A 279 1.92 -8.74 26.54
CA LYS A 279 1.94 -8.21 25.18
C LYS A 279 0.51 -8.01 24.68
N ALA A 280 0.32 -6.98 23.87
CA ALA A 280 -0.92 -6.87 23.10
C ALA A 280 -0.96 -8.01 22.09
N VAL A 281 -2.07 -8.74 22.05
CA VAL A 281 -2.29 -9.83 21.09
C VAL A 281 -3.23 -9.34 19.99
N ILE A 282 -2.92 -9.68 18.74
CA ILE A 282 -3.83 -9.53 17.62
C ILE A 282 -4.13 -10.92 17.06
N VAL A 283 -5.43 -11.17 16.83
CA VAL A 283 -5.92 -12.40 16.24
C VAL A 283 -6.29 -12.13 14.79
N LEU A 284 -5.76 -12.95 13.88
CA LEU A 284 -5.92 -12.82 12.44
C LEU A 284 -6.60 -14.06 11.87
N MET A 285 -7.55 -13.85 10.96
CA MET A 285 -8.14 -14.90 10.13
C MET A 285 -7.52 -14.80 8.75
N GLU A 286 -6.74 -15.81 8.35
CA GLU A 286 -6.04 -15.82 7.06
C GLU A 286 -6.76 -16.69 6.03
N ILE A 287 -6.99 -16.11 4.85
CA ILE A 287 -7.46 -16.83 3.66
C ILE A 287 -6.35 -16.78 2.62
N THR A 288 -5.94 -17.95 2.12
CA THR A 288 -4.92 -18.00 1.07
C THR A 288 -5.53 -17.72 -0.31
N MET A 289 -4.73 -17.19 -1.24
CA MET A 289 -5.11 -17.08 -2.65
C MET A 289 -5.50 -18.44 -3.24
N ASN A 290 -4.84 -19.51 -2.83
CA ASN A 290 -5.20 -20.87 -3.23
C ASN A 290 -6.62 -21.25 -2.79
N ASN A 291 -7.07 -20.83 -1.60
CA ASN A 291 -8.44 -21.06 -1.15
C ASN A 291 -9.47 -20.21 -1.90
N LEU A 292 -9.10 -19.00 -2.33
CA LEU A 292 -9.98 -18.15 -3.14
C LEU A 292 -10.12 -18.68 -4.57
N LEU A 293 -9.07 -19.26 -5.14
CA LEU A 293 -9.04 -19.77 -6.51
C LEU A 293 -9.51 -21.23 -6.64
N ALA A 294 -9.73 -21.95 -5.53
CA ALA A 294 -10.03 -23.39 -5.52
C ALA A 294 -11.27 -23.80 -6.34
N ALA A 295 -12.21 -22.87 -6.58
CA ALA A 295 -13.43 -23.12 -7.37
C ALA A 295 -13.27 -22.80 -8.88
N GLY A 296 -12.04 -22.55 -9.34
CA GLY A 296 -11.68 -22.32 -10.75
C GLY A 296 -11.18 -20.90 -11.02
N GLY A 297 -11.83 -19.88 -10.44
CA GLY A 297 -11.46 -18.48 -10.61
C GLY A 297 -11.83 -17.62 -9.40
N LEU A 298 -11.32 -16.40 -9.36
CA LEU A 298 -11.65 -15.46 -8.30
C LEU A 298 -13.09 -14.97 -8.48
N ASP A 299 -13.93 -15.24 -7.49
CA ASP A 299 -15.25 -14.66 -7.34
C ASP A 299 -15.18 -13.49 -6.36
N ALA A 300 -15.38 -12.27 -6.87
CA ALA A 300 -15.29 -11.05 -6.08
C ALA A 300 -16.40 -10.95 -5.02
N GLU A 301 -17.61 -11.43 -5.33
CA GLU A 301 -18.74 -11.38 -4.39
C GLU A 301 -18.52 -12.38 -3.25
N ASP A 302 -18.10 -13.61 -3.57
CA ASP A 302 -17.76 -14.62 -2.56
C ASP A 302 -16.58 -14.17 -1.69
N PHE A 303 -15.56 -13.53 -2.27
CA PHE A 303 -14.46 -12.93 -1.50
C PHE A 303 -14.96 -11.86 -0.51
N LEU A 304 -15.74 -10.88 -1.00
CA LEU A 304 -16.24 -9.80 -0.15
C LEU A 304 -17.13 -10.34 0.97
N ALA A 305 -18.03 -11.28 0.65
CA ALA A 305 -18.91 -11.90 1.64
C ALA A 305 -18.14 -12.63 2.75
N ARG A 306 -17.00 -13.27 2.42
CA ARG A 306 -16.14 -13.89 3.45
C ARG A 306 -15.45 -12.85 4.32
N VAL A 307 -14.93 -11.78 3.73
CA VAL A 307 -14.29 -10.69 4.49
C VAL A 307 -15.31 -9.99 5.40
N ASP A 308 -16.51 -9.70 4.89
CA ASP A 308 -17.61 -9.08 5.64
C ASP A 308 -18.00 -9.93 6.85
N LEU A 309 -18.23 -11.24 6.64
CA LEU A 309 -18.62 -12.12 7.73
C LEU A 309 -17.55 -12.18 8.83
N LEU A 310 -16.27 -12.28 8.45
CA LEU A 310 -15.16 -12.31 9.41
C LEU A 310 -15.00 -10.97 10.16
N ALA A 311 -15.24 -9.85 9.47
CA ALA A 311 -15.22 -8.52 10.06
C ALA A 311 -16.38 -8.32 11.04
N ASP A 312 -17.59 -8.78 10.70
CA ASP A 312 -18.80 -8.70 11.52
C ASP A 312 -18.67 -9.45 12.85
N ILE A 313 -17.92 -10.57 12.86
CA ILE A 313 -17.59 -11.31 14.10
C ILE A 313 -16.34 -10.77 14.81
N GLY A 314 -15.79 -9.64 14.35
CA GLY A 314 -14.77 -8.86 15.03
C GLY A 314 -13.32 -9.23 14.73
N TYR A 315 -13.05 -10.03 13.68
CA TYR A 315 -11.69 -10.44 13.35
C TYR A 315 -11.07 -9.59 12.24
N THR A 316 -9.77 -9.33 12.37
CA THR A 316 -8.95 -8.79 11.28
C THR A 316 -8.66 -9.90 10.27
N VAL A 317 -8.86 -9.60 8.99
CA VAL A 317 -8.67 -10.56 7.90
C VAL A 317 -7.34 -10.33 7.21
N LEU A 318 -6.62 -11.41 6.90
CA LEU A 318 -5.41 -11.41 6.10
C LEU A 318 -5.65 -12.23 4.83
N ILE A 319 -5.39 -11.66 3.66
CA ILE A 319 -5.31 -12.41 2.42
C ILE A 319 -3.86 -12.58 2.06
N SER A 320 -3.43 -13.81 1.82
CA SER A 320 -2.02 -14.11 1.56
C SER A 320 -1.80 -15.02 0.36
N ASN A 321 -0.67 -14.85 -0.32
CA ASN A 321 -0.15 -15.77 -1.31
C ASN A 321 1.02 -16.59 -0.75
N TYR A 322 0.90 -17.05 0.50
CA TYR A 322 1.89 -17.91 1.16
C TYR A 322 1.34 -19.33 1.33
N PRO A 323 1.69 -20.28 0.44
CA PRO A 323 1.25 -21.67 0.60
C PRO A 323 1.74 -22.28 1.91
N GLU A 324 3.00 -22.03 2.28
CA GLU A 324 3.65 -22.64 3.43
C GLU A 324 3.63 -21.73 4.67
N TYR A 325 3.34 -22.31 5.84
CA TYR A 325 3.27 -21.58 7.11
C TYR A 325 4.60 -20.90 7.49
N TYR A 326 5.75 -21.46 7.11
CA TYR A 326 7.04 -20.84 7.43
C TYR A 326 7.26 -19.53 6.64
N ARG A 327 6.69 -19.40 5.43
CA ARG A 327 6.73 -18.15 4.66
C ARG A 327 5.80 -17.10 5.25
N LEU A 328 4.60 -17.51 5.69
CA LEU A 328 3.67 -16.64 6.40
C LEU A 328 4.27 -16.10 7.71
N THR A 329 4.90 -16.96 8.52
CA THR A 329 5.57 -16.50 9.75
C THR A 329 6.76 -15.60 9.46
N SER A 330 7.54 -15.89 8.41
CA SER A 330 8.62 -15.00 7.94
C SER A 330 8.11 -13.63 7.51
N TYR A 331 6.93 -13.55 6.90
CA TYR A 331 6.27 -12.29 6.58
C TYR A 331 5.94 -11.48 7.84
N PHE A 332 5.32 -12.09 8.85
CA PHE A 332 5.01 -11.40 10.10
C PHE A 332 6.23 -10.93 10.87
N ARG A 333 7.35 -11.67 10.78
CA ARG A 333 8.63 -11.30 11.42
C ARG A 333 9.21 -9.98 10.93
N ARG A 334 8.76 -9.47 9.78
CA ARG A 334 9.08 -8.12 9.30
C ARG A 334 8.49 -7.04 10.22
N TYR A 335 7.32 -7.29 10.81
CA TYR A 335 6.56 -6.28 11.55
C TYR A 335 6.61 -6.44 13.07
N THR A 336 6.90 -7.65 13.57
CA THR A 336 6.96 -7.91 15.01
C THR A 336 8.01 -8.95 15.41
N LYS A 337 8.62 -8.70 16.57
CA LYS A 337 9.53 -9.64 17.25
C LYS A 337 8.82 -10.48 18.31
N GLU A 338 7.54 -10.21 18.58
CA GLU A 338 6.76 -10.89 19.61
C GLU A 338 6.33 -12.30 19.16
N MET A 339 5.73 -13.08 20.06
CA MET A 339 5.33 -14.46 19.78
C MET A 339 4.33 -14.54 18.60
N ILE A 340 4.47 -15.58 17.77
CA ILE A 340 3.55 -15.90 16.68
C ILE A 340 3.02 -17.30 16.93
N GLY A 341 1.70 -17.44 17.03
CA GLY A 341 0.99 -18.70 17.16
C GLY A 341 0.17 -19.00 15.91
N VAL A 342 0.09 -20.29 15.56
CA VAL A 342 -0.71 -20.78 14.43
C VAL A 342 -1.58 -21.94 14.96
N PRO A 343 -2.88 -21.74 15.22
CA PRO A 343 -3.79 -22.84 15.51
C PRO A 343 -3.92 -23.74 14.28
N LEU A 344 -3.79 -25.05 14.46
CA LEU A 344 -3.86 -26.02 13.39
C LEU A 344 -4.83 -27.14 13.75
N GLY A 345 -5.72 -27.48 12.81
CA GLY A 345 -6.44 -28.74 12.86
C GLY A 345 -5.48 -29.92 12.62
N ILE A 346 -5.84 -31.10 13.14
CA ILE A 346 -4.98 -32.30 13.08
C ILE A 346 -4.57 -32.68 11.66
N ASN A 347 -5.48 -32.56 10.68
CA ASN A 347 -5.21 -32.87 9.29
C ASN A 347 -4.17 -31.91 8.68
N THR A 348 -4.26 -30.63 9.03
CA THR A 348 -3.31 -29.62 8.58
C THR A 348 -1.95 -29.79 9.23
N LEU A 349 -1.92 -30.19 10.51
CA LEU A 349 -0.68 -30.51 11.21
C LEU A 349 0.06 -31.66 10.54
N ILE A 350 -0.65 -32.70 10.08
CA ILE A 350 -0.04 -33.81 9.32
C ILE A 350 0.60 -33.30 8.02
N GLU A 351 -0.08 -32.43 7.27
CA GLU A 351 0.48 -31.85 6.03
C GLU A 351 1.70 -30.95 6.29
N VAL A 352 1.82 -30.31 7.45
CA VAL A 352 3.02 -29.56 7.84
C VAL A 352 4.26 -30.45 7.95
N PHE A 353 4.11 -31.74 8.26
CA PHE A 353 5.23 -32.69 8.28
C PHE A 353 5.49 -33.36 6.92
N ASN A 354 4.77 -32.96 5.87
CA ASN A 354 4.96 -33.53 4.54
C ASN A 354 6.18 -32.89 3.85
N GLU A 355 7.25 -33.69 3.68
CA GLU A 355 8.54 -33.24 3.15
C GLU A 355 8.44 -32.58 1.77
N LYS A 356 7.44 -32.96 0.95
CA LYS A 356 7.23 -32.38 -0.40
C LYS A 356 7.12 -30.86 -0.42
N TYR A 357 6.68 -30.23 0.69
CA TYR A 357 6.55 -28.77 0.80
C TYR A 357 7.85 -28.05 1.21
N TYR A 358 8.95 -28.80 1.38
CA TYR A 358 10.25 -28.30 1.84
C TYR A 358 11.40 -28.60 0.87
N GLU A 359 11.13 -29.21 -0.28
CA GLU A 359 12.12 -29.63 -1.29
C GLU A 359 12.53 -28.52 -2.27
N HIS A 360 12.44 -27.23 -1.88
CA HIS A 360 12.55 -26.09 -2.82
C HIS A 360 13.59 -25.05 -2.42
#